data_AF-F5XG27-F1
#
_entry.id   AF-F5XG27-F1
#
_cell.length_a   1.000
_cell.length_b   1.000
_cell.length_c   1.000
_cell.angle_alpha   90.00
_cell.angle_beta   90.00
_cell.angle_gamma   90.00
#
_symmetry.space_group_name_H-M   'P 1'
#
loop_
_entity.id
_entity.type
_entity.pdbx_description
1 polymer ?
#
loop_
_entity_poly.entity_id
_entity_poly.type
_entity_poly.pdbx_seq_one_letter_code
_entity_poly.pdbx_strand_id
1 'polypeptide(L)'
;MPLSWEIDENLSANVDDEPTFVIDGEYEVRIFQELEDDGGNRKDIAEVSLNVGALYELPDGETGAGTYEEAEVAAFTHTTARLALYPYVRALVADMTVRLGLPGLLLPTMRVQIAAPAETSD
;
A
#
# COMPACT_ATOMS: atom_id res chain seq x y z
N MET A 1 -18.27 14.36 16.94
CA MET A 1 -17.56 14.74 15.71
C MET A 1 -17.13 13.45 15.01
N PRO A 2 -17.15 13.39 13.66
CA PRO A 2 -16.71 12.19 12.95
C PRO A 2 -15.22 11.90 13.22
N LEU A 3 -14.83 10.64 13.09
CA LEU A 3 -13.41 10.25 13.09
C LEU A 3 -12.82 10.52 11.70
N SER A 4 -11.62 11.08 11.69
CA SER A 4 -10.78 11.28 10.52
C SER A 4 -9.63 10.26 10.54
N TRP A 5 -8.99 10.05 9.40
CA TRP A 5 -7.88 9.11 9.29
C TRP A 5 -6.88 9.52 8.21
N GLU A 6 -5.64 9.12 8.40
CA GLU A 6 -4.52 9.23 7.46
C GLU A 6 -3.90 7.84 7.27
N ILE A 7 -3.36 7.58 6.08
CA ILE A 7 -2.60 6.35 5.80
C ILE A 7 -1.27 6.72 5.17
N ASP A 8 -0.20 6.25 5.78
CA ASP A 8 1.14 6.24 5.21
C ASP A 8 1.46 4.83 4.71
N GLU A 9 2.09 4.73 3.55
CA GLU A 9 2.43 3.47 2.90
C GLU A 9 3.88 3.52 2.41
N ASN A 10 4.63 2.49 2.72
CA ASN A 10 5.98 2.26 2.24
C ASN A 10 6.08 0.85 1.66
N LEU A 11 6.44 0.75 0.38
CA LEU A 11 6.58 -0.52 -0.33
C LEU A 11 8.00 -0.68 -0.81
N SER A 12 8.60 -1.83 -0.55
CA SER A 12 9.91 -2.21 -1.05
C SER A 12 9.90 -3.61 -1.63
N ALA A 13 10.70 -3.81 -2.68
CA ALA A 13 11.01 -5.13 -3.19
C ALA A 13 12.34 -5.61 -2.63
N ASN A 14 12.38 -6.87 -2.23
CA ASN A 14 13.60 -7.59 -1.95
C ASN A 14 13.76 -8.69 -3.00
N VAL A 15 14.80 -8.58 -3.82
CA VAL A 15 15.14 -9.54 -4.86
C VAL A 15 16.36 -10.30 -4.37
N ASP A 16 16.17 -11.58 -4.03
CA ASP A 16 17.27 -12.50 -3.76
C ASP A 16 17.73 -13.17 -5.07
N ASP A 17 18.89 -13.83 -5.06
CA ASP A 17 19.46 -14.58 -6.21
C ASP A 17 18.62 -15.82 -6.63
N GLU A 18 17.41 -15.98 -6.10
CA GLU A 18 16.45 -17.04 -6.38
C GLU A 18 15.35 -16.55 -7.36
N PRO A 19 14.60 -17.44 -8.06
CA PRO A 19 13.54 -17.03 -8.99
C PRO A 19 12.29 -16.49 -8.28
N THR A 20 12.47 -15.85 -7.13
CA THR A 20 11.40 -15.28 -6.32
C THR A 20 11.82 -13.92 -5.83
N PHE A 21 10.87 -13.01 -5.72
CA PHE A 21 11.07 -11.76 -5.00
C PHE A 21 9.93 -11.53 -4.02
N VAL A 22 10.29 -10.87 -2.92
CA VAL A 22 9.36 -10.52 -1.85
C VAL A 22 9.03 -9.04 -1.98
N ILE A 23 7.75 -8.72 -1.90
CA ILE A 23 7.30 -7.35 -1.69
C ILE A 23 6.92 -7.19 -0.23
N ASP A 24 7.62 -6.29 0.46
CA ASP A 24 7.31 -5.87 1.81
C ASP A 24 6.53 -4.55 1.76
N GLY A 25 5.35 -4.55 2.37
CA GLY A 25 4.50 -3.36 2.52
C GLY A 25 4.30 -3.00 3.99
N GLU A 26 4.82 -1.84 4.38
CA GLU A 26 4.60 -1.22 5.68
C GLU A 26 3.48 -0.18 5.54
N TYR A 27 2.47 -0.28 6.39
CA TYR A 27 1.31 0.60 6.39
C TYR A 27 1.09 1.14 7.79
N GLU A 28 0.87 2.44 7.90
CA GLU A 28 0.52 3.10 9.16
C GLU A 28 -0.80 3.85 8.97
N VAL A 29 -1.84 3.44 9.69
CA VAL A 29 -3.14 4.11 9.68
C VAL A 29 -3.34 4.85 10.99
N ARG A 30 -3.35 6.18 10.92
CA ARG A 30 -3.61 7.06 12.06
C ARG A 30 -5.07 7.45 12.07
N ILE A 31 -5.75 7.25 13.20
CA ILE A 31 -7.15 7.61 13.41
C ILE A 31 -7.20 8.72 14.44
N PHE A 32 -7.83 9.82 14.09
CA PHE A 32 -7.88 11.03 14.92
C PHE A 32 -9.25 11.70 14.86
N GLN A 33 -9.46 12.64 15.77
CA GLN A 33 -10.63 13.51 15.81
C GLN A 33 -10.17 14.96 15.71
N GLU A 34 -10.70 15.70 14.74
CA GLU A 34 -10.52 17.15 14.66
C GLU A 34 -11.28 17.82 15.81
N LEU A 35 -10.63 18.77 16.48
CA LEU A 35 -11.25 19.57 17.54
C LEU A 35 -11.70 20.90 16.96
N GLU A 36 -12.92 21.33 17.32
CA GLU A 36 -13.47 22.65 16.97
C GLU A 36 -12.82 23.75 17.83
N ASP A 37 -11.49 23.86 17.78
CA ASP A 37 -10.77 25.01 18.33
C ASP A 37 -10.09 25.80 17.21
N ASP A 38 -9.95 27.11 17.41
CA ASP A 38 -9.31 28.03 16.47
C ASP A 38 -7.81 27.70 16.22
N GLY A 39 -7.27 26.67 16.89
CA GLY A 39 -5.90 26.20 16.79
C GLY A 39 -5.69 25.02 15.85
N GLY A 40 -6.77 24.41 15.32
CA GLY A 40 -6.66 23.23 14.46
C GLY A 40 -6.09 22.01 15.19
N ASN A 41 -6.34 21.88 16.49
CA ASN A 41 -5.83 20.76 17.25
C ASN A 41 -6.52 19.46 16.82
N ARG A 42 -5.73 18.39 16.71
CA ARG A 42 -6.23 17.03 16.52
C ARG A 42 -6.00 16.20 17.78
N LYS A 43 -6.95 15.32 18.08
CA LYS A 43 -6.82 14.31 19.12
C LYS A 43 -6.60 12.95 18.47
N ASP A 44 -5.41 12.40 18.63
CA ASP A 44 -5.10 11.04 18.17
C ASP A 44 -5.90 10.03 19.01
N ILE A 45 -6.55 9.09 18.33
CA ILE A 45 -7.45 8.09 18.92
C ILE A 45 -6.79 6.71 18.92
N ALA A 46 -6.22 6.32 17.79
CA ALA A 46 -5.53 5.04 17.62
C ALA A 46 -4.58 5.08 16.43
N GLU A 47 -3.60 4.18 16.45
CA GLU A 47 -2.70 3.91 15.34
C GLU A 47 -2.73 2.41 15.05
N VAL A 48 -2.78 2.05 13.77
CA VAL A 48 -2.72 0.67 13.29
C VAL A 48 -1.54 0.54 12.34
N SER A 49 -0.47 -0.10 12.79
CA SER A 49 0.72 -0.40 11.98
C SER A 49 0.64 -1.84 11.49
N LEU A 50 0.81 -2.05 10.19
CA LEU A 50 0.70 -3.35 9.53
C LEU A 50 1.92 -3.58 8.65
N ASN A 51 2.47 -4.79 8.70
CA ASN A 51 3.44 -5.28 7.74
C ASN A 51 2.78 -6.42 6.96
N VAL A 52 2.70 -6.26 5.64
CA VAL A 52 2.10 -7.25 4.73
C VAL A 52 3.12 -7.60 3.66
N GLY A 53 3.39 -8.90 3.52
CA GLY A 53 4.29 -9.42 2.51
C GLY A 53 3.54 -10.11 1.37
N ALA A 54 4.05 -10.00 0.15
CA ALA A 54 3.67 -10.87 -0.96
C ALA A 54 4.91 -11.53 -1.56
N LEU A 55 4.82 -12.83 -1.79
CA LEU A 55 5.84 -13.62 -2.47
C LEU A 55 5.41 -13.83 -3.92
N TYR A 56 6.27 -13.46 -4.86
CA TYR A 56 6.07 -13.66 -6.28
C TYR A 56 7.13 -14.60 -6.84
N GLU A 57 6.70 -15.52 -7.69
CA GLU A 57 7.59 -16.34 -8.51
C GLU A 57 7.80 -15.62 -9.83
N LEU A 58 9.07 -15.48 -10.22
CA LEU A 58 9.46 -14.98 -11.53
C LEU A 58 9.47 -16.16 -12.50
N PRO A 59 8.70 -16.11 -13.59
CA PRO A 59 8.76 -17.18 -14.58
C PRO A 59 10.18 -17.26 -15.12
N ASP A 60 10.74 -18.48 -15.15
CA ASP A 60 12.03 -18.75 -15.79
C ASP A 60 12.02 -18.16 -17.20
N GLY A 61 12.95 -17.24 -17.49
CA GLY A 61 12.95 -16.48 -18.72
C GLY A 61 13.01 -17.39 -19.96
N GLU A 62 11.90 -17.55 -20.67
CA GLU A 62 11.87 -18.19 -22.00
C GLU A 62 12.71 -17.43 -23.05
N THR A 63 13.27 -16.27 -22.71
CA THR A 63 13.94 -15.36 -23.66
C THR A 63 15.45 -15.23 -23.48
N GLY A 64 16.09 -15.89 -22.50
CA GLY A 64 17.54 -15.88 -22.37
C GLY A 64 18.18 -14.48 -22.16
N ALA A 65 17.38 -13.47 -21.82
CA ALA A 65 17.83 -12.16 -21.37
C ALA A 65 17.80 -12.14 -19.83
N GLY A 66 18.84 -11.59 -19.22
CA GLY A 66 19.15 -11.71 -17.79
C GLY A 66 18.08 -11.17 -16.84
N THR A 67 18.36 -11.35 -15.55
CA THR A 67 17.74 -10.69 -14.38
C THR A 67 16.97 -9.41 -14.72
N TYR A 68 15.70 -9.33 -14.29
CA TYR A 68 14.85 -8.15 -14.42
C TYR A 68 15.57 -6.88 -13.96
N GLU A 69 15.38 -5.77 -14.68
CA GLU A 69 15.99 -4.51 -14.29
C GLU A 69 15.36 -3.98 -13.00
N GLU A 70 16.15 -3.34 -12.14
CA GLU A 70 15.66 -2.73 -10.88
C GLU A 70 14.47 -1.79 -11.12
N ALA A 71 14.46 -1.07 -12.25
CA ALA A 71 13.36 -0.20 -12.65
C ALA A 71 12.06 -0.96 -12.94
N GLU A 72 12.14 -2.16 -13.51
CA GLU A 72 10.98 -3.01 -13.79
C GLU A 72 10.38 -3.55 -12.49
N VAL A 73 11.24 -4.00 -11.57
CA VAL A 73 10.82 -4.47 -10.25
C VAL A 73 10.19 -3.34 -9.43
N ALA A 74 10.78 -2.14 -9.45
CA ALA A 74 10.22 -0.96 -8.79
C ALA A 74 8.85 -0.58 -9.40
N ALA A 75 8.73 -0.60 -10.73
CA ALA A 75 7.46 -0.33 -11.42
C ALA A 75 6.39 -1.36 -11.05
N PHE A 76 6.74 -2.65 -11.01
CA PHE A 76 5.85 -3.71 -10.56
C PHE A 76 5.40 -3.51 -9.12
N THR A 77 6.32 -3.16 -8.22
CA THR A 77 6.08 -2.92 -6.80
C THR A 77 5.04 -1.82 -6.59
N HIS A 78 5.23 -0.65 -7.22
CA HIS A 78 4.36 0.51 -7.05
C HIS A 78 3.03 0.44 -7.83
N THR A 79 2.83 -0.60 -8.65
CA THR A 79 1.60 -0.79 -9.44
C THR A 79 0.87 -2.07 -9.05
N THR A 80 1.38 -3.21 -9.51
CA THR A 80 0.73 -4.51 -9.39
C THR A 80 0.76 -5.03 -7.96
N ALA A 81 1.92 -5.00 -7.31
CA ALA A 81 2.04 -5.50 -5.94
C ALA A 81 1.22 -4.63 -4.98
N ARG A 82 1.33 -3.31 -5.11
CA ARG A 82 0.47 -2.36 -4.39
C ARG A 82 -1.02 -2.70 -4.52
N LEU A 83 -1.51 -2.89 -5.75
CA LEU A 83 -2.91 -3.26 -6.02
C LEU A 83 -3.31 -4.62 -5.43
N ALA A 84 -2.38 -5.58 -5.40
CA ALA A 84 -2.62 -6.89 -4.84
C ALA A 84 -2.68 -6.88 -3.31
N LEU A 85 -1.82 -6.08 -2.65
CA LEU A 85 -1.72 -6.00 -1.19
C LEU A 85 -2.84 -5.15 -0.56
N TYR A 86 -3.25 -4.06 -1.21
CA TYR A 86 -4.19 -3.10 -0.64
C TYR A 86 -5.53 -3.69 -0.12
N PRO A 87 -6.18 -4.67 -0.80
CA PRO A 87 -7.39 -5.31 -0.26
C PRO A 87 -7.19 -5.98 1.10
N TYR A 88 -6.01 -6.56 1.36
CA TYR A 88 -5.69 -7.19 2.63
C TYR A 88 -5.51 -6.14 3.72
N VAL A 89 -4.78 -5.06 3.44
CA VAL A 89 -4.64 -3.91 4.34
C VAL A 89 -6.01 -3.35 4.71
N ARG A 90 -6.86 -3.10 3.71
CA ARG A 90 -8.23 -2.60 3.91
C ARG A 90 -9.06 -3.51 4.81
N ALA A 91 -8.97 -4.84 4.65
CA ALA A 91 -9.68 -5.79 5.49
C ALA A 91 -9.13 -5.83 6.92
N LEU A 92 -7.81 -5.82 7.09
CA LEU A 92 -7.15 -5.84 8.40
C LEU A 92 -7.45 -4.58 9.21
N VAL A 93 -7.41 -3.39 8.59
CA VAL A 93 -7.75 -2.13 9.26
C VAL A 93 -9.21 -2.13 9.73
N ALA A 94 -10.13 -2.63 8.89
CA ALA A 94 -11.54 -2.76 9.28
C ALA A 94 -11.72 -3.73 10.46
N ASP A 95 -11.06 -4.88 10.47
CA ASP A 95 -11.10 -5.84 11.59
C ASP A 95 -10.47 -5.25 12.87
N MET A 96 -9.30 -4.64 12.77
CA MET A 96 -8.59 -4.04 13.91
C MET A 96 -9.38 -2.91 14.55
N THR A 97 -9.98 -2.01 13.76
CA THR A 97 -10.79 -0.91 14.31
C THR A 97 -12.01 -1.40 15.08
N VAL A 98 -12.70 -2.43 14.58
CA VAL A 98 -13.81 -3.06 15.30
C VAL A 98 -13.33 -3.71 16.60
N ARG A 99 -12.18 -4.40 16.58
CA ARG A 99 -11.59 -5.00 17.80
C ARG A 99 -11.17 -3.98 18.85
N LEU A 100 -10.78 -2.79 18.44
CA LEU A 100 -10.48 -1.66 19.32
C LEU A 100 -11.75 -0.98 19.87
N GLY A 101 -12.94 -1.45 19.48
CA GLY A 101 -14.22 -0.84 19.88
C GLY A 101 -14.52 0.48 19.17
N LEU A 102 -13.77 0.80 18.11
CA LEU A 102 -14.02 1.95 17.26
C LEU A 102 -15.08 1.60 16.21
N PRO A 103 -15.79 2.61 15.65
CA PRO A 103 -16.55 2.41 14.42
C PRO A 103 -15.66 1.80 13.34
N GLY A 104 -16.15 0.77 12.66
CA GLY A 104 -15.37 0.06 11.64
C GLY A 104 -14.90 1.00 10.53
N LEU A 105 -13.58 1.14 10.38
CA LEU A 105 -12.96 1.97 9.37
C LEU A 105 -12.80 1.18 8.07
N LEU A 106 -13.62 1.50 7.07
CA LEU A 106 -13.46 0.98 5.72
C LEU A 106 -12.66 1.97 4.89
N LEU A 107 -11.40 1.64 4.59
CA LEU A 107 -10.59 2.44 3.67
C LEU A 107 -11.26 2.52 2.28
N PRO A 108 -11.07 3.61 1.52
CA PRO A 108 -11.61 3.74 0.16
C PRO A 108 -10.95 2.74 -0.78
N THR A 109 -11.53 2.51 -1.96
CA THR A 109 -10.85 1.71 -2.98
C THR A 109 -9.66 2.50 -3.55
N MET A 110 -8.49 1.87 -3.63
CA MET A 110 -7.32 2.48 -4.24
C MET A 110 -7.51 2.72 -5.74
N ARG A 111 -7.00 3.84 -6.22
CA ARG A 111 -7.00 4.22 -7.63
C ARG A 111 -5.55 4.36 -8.10
N VAL A 112 -5.17 3.60 -9.12
CA VAL A 112 -3.88 3.79 -9.79
C VAL A 112 -4.04 4.86 -10.86
N GLN A 113 -3.21 5.89 -10.81
CA GLN A 113 -3.13 6.86 -11.89
C GLN A 113 -2.35 6.22 -13.04
N ILE A 114 -3.06 5.82 -14.09
CA ILE A 114 -2.44 5.38 -15.33
C ILE A 114 -2.12 6.63 -16.14
N ALA A 115 -0.84 6.91 -16.37
CA ALA A 115 -0.42 8.00 -17.25
C ALA A 115 -0.95 7.74 -18.67
N ALA A 116 -1.51 8.76 -19.32
CA ALA A 116 -1.91 8.66 -20.72
C ALA A 116 -0.68 8.36 -21.59
N PRO A 117 -0.80 7.51 -22.63
CA PRO A 117 0.30 7.27 -23.55
C PRO A 117 0.69 8.60 -24.21
N ALA A 118 1.99 8.91 -24.25
CA ALA A 118 2.49 10.09 -24.93
C ALA A 118 2.07 10.02 -26.41
N GLU A 119 1.37 11.04 -26.90
CA GLU A 119 1.03 11.13 -28.32
C GLU A 119 2.34 11.11 -29.12
N THR A 120 2.54 10.05 -29.89
CA THR A 120 3.60 9.96 -30.89
C THR A 120 3.29 11.00 -31.96
N SER A 121 3.96 12.14 -31.90
CA SER A 121 3.98 13.10 -33.01
C SER A 121 4.64 12.43 -34.22
N ASP A 122 3.84 12.20 -35.25
CA ASP A 122 4.24 11.80 -36.61
C ASP A 122 4.90 12.99 -37.35
#